data_AF-A0AAE0FV66-F1
#
_entry.id   AF-A0AAE0FV66-F1
#
_cell.length_a   1.000
_cell.length_b   1.000
_cell.length_c   1.000
_cell.angle_alpha   90.00
_cell.angle_beta   90.00
_cell.angle_gamma   90.00
#
_symmetry.space_group_name_H-M   'P 1'
#
loop_
_entity.id
_entity.type
_entity.pdbx_description
1 polymer ?
#
loop_
_entity_poly.entity_id
_entity_poly.type
_entity_poly.pdbx_seq_one_letter_code
_entity_poly.pdbx_strand_id
1 'polypeptide(L)'
;MGFRSPKSVFQCRTEDFVFADQNPEDPPPTEANESVQPIFETATIVDQNVTAEDLKVMDELLLCKSSTEMVEKVQLLLGEERLTKGVLDAFSAALNRAKERNEGPGVIASLEAMCQFLNGAYTQANKPPALELTEKLLSVMTEATDEMAACEAALDTMSAAFVEGQPLTCESFIASLSEYMTKVSTQEKELEAAFNIQKDSDSPWDENQLKQFEDMRAQRTNAKDQLEGIFTLAQAYQQGLEDGSIVPQ
;
A
#
# COMPACT_ATOMS: atom_id res chain seq x y z
N MET A 1 -32.70 -7.52 -9.19
CA MET A 1 -32.21 -7.42 -7.79
C MET A 1 -30.95 -6.58 -7.82
N GLY A 2 -30.92 -5.50 -7.03
CA GLY A 2 -30.04 -4.34 -7.23
C GLY A 2 -28.59 -4.57 -6.85
N PHE A 3 -27.69 -4.05 -7.70
CA PHE A 3 -26.26 -3.96 -7.47
C PHE A 3 -25.96 -2.98 -6.33
N ARG A 4 -25.16 -3.42 -5.34
CA ARG A 4 -24.58 -2.54 -4.32
C ARG A 4 -23.36 -1.83 -4.92
N SER A 5 -23.25 -0.53 -4.64
CA SER A 5 -22.18 0.36 -5.09
C SER A 5 -20.83 0.06 -4.40
N PRO A 6 -19.68 0.25 -5.09
CA PRO A 6 -18.32 0.07 -4.52
C PRO A 6 -18.02 0.94 -3.29
N LYS A 7 -18.84 1.97 -3.03
CA LYS A 7 -18.76 2.76 -1.79
C LYS A 7 -19.03 1.94 -0.53
N SER A 8 -19.67 0.75 -0.63
CA SER A 8 -19.96 -0.09 0.55
C SER A 8 -18.83 -1.00 1.00
N VAL A 9 -17.69 -1.04 0.29
CA VAL A 9 -16.53 -1.87 0.70
C VAL A 9 -15.51 -1.04 1.49
N PHE A 10 -15.47 0.27 1.30
CA PHE A 10 -14.58 1.19 2.03
C PHE A 10 -15.13 1.71 3.37
N GLN A 11 -16.38 1.39 3.73
CA GLN A 11 -16.96 1.74 5.03
C GLN A 11 -16.87 0.62 6.09
N CYS A 12 -16.44 -0.59 5.73
CA CYS A 12 -16.42 -1.75 6.64
C CYS A 12 -15.15 -1.92 7.49
N ARG A 13 -14.30 -0.90 7.67
CA ARG A 13 -13.13 -1.01 8.60
C ARG A 13 -12.94 0.17 9.55
N THR A 14 -13.85 1.14 9.54
CA THR A 14 -13.86 2.24 10.52
C THR A 14 -14.81 2.01 11.69
N GLU A 15 -15.64 0.96 11.65
CA GLU A 15 -16.65 0.68 12.69
C GLU A 15 -16.24 -0.37 13.73
N ASP A 16 -15.05 -0.98 13.63
CA ASP A 16 -14.52 -1.89 14.66
C ASP A 16 -13.69 -1.15 15.75
N PHE A 17 -13.67 0.17 15.74
CA PHE A 17 -13.29 0.96 16.92
C PHE A 17 -14.48 1.07 17.88
N VAL A 18 -14.92 -0.08 18.40
CA VAL A 18 -15.69 -0.14 19.64
C VAL A 18 -14.74 -0.66 20.71
N PHE A 19 -14.03 0.26 21.36
CA PHE A 19 -13.74 0.05 22.78
C PHE A 19 -15.10 -0.10 23.46
N ALA A 20 -15.27 -1.19 24.19
CA ALA A 20 -16.49 -1.56 24.88
C ALA A 20 -17.12 -0.36 25.62
N ASP A 21 -18.18 0.21 25.04
CA ASP A 21 -19.14 1.03 25.77
C ASP A 21 -20.29 0.10 26.17
N GLN A 22 -20.05 -0.67 27.23
CA GLN A 22 -21.13 -1.29 27.99
C GLN A 22 -20.90 -0.99 29.47
N ASN A 23 -21.85 -0.22 30.00
CA ASN A 23 -22.17 0.02 31.42
C ASN A 23 -21.54 1.27 32.10
N PRO A 24 -22.33 2.33 32.38
CA PRO A 24 -21.83 3.60 32.93
C PRO A 24 -21.66 3.65 34.46
N GLU A 25 -21.55 2.51 35.15
CA GLU A 25 -21.50 2.47 36.63
C GLU A 25 -20.27 1.81 37.26
N ASP A 26 -19.27 1.36 36.48
CA ASP A 26 -18.00 0.90 37.03
C ASP A 26 -16.87 1.90 36.75
N PRO A 27 -16.10 2.32 37.78
CA PRO A 27 -14.97 3.22 37.57
C PRO A 27 -13.93 2.55 36.66
N PRO A 28 -13.21 3.34 35.82
CA PRO A 28 -12.27 2.78 34.85
C PRO A 28 -11.22 1.92 35.58
N PRO A 29 -10.91 0.70 35.07
CA PRO A 29 -9.84 -0.10 35.63
C PRO A 29 -8.55 0.71 35.56
N THR A 30 -8.06 1.07 36.74
CA THR A 30 -6.84 1.84 36.93
C THR A 30 -5.65 0.89 36.80
N GLU A 31 -5.47 0.31 35.62
CA GLU A 31 -4.30 -0.52 35.28
C GLU A 31 -3.80 -0.19 33.86
N ALA A 32 -3.83 1.09 33.52
CA ALA A 32 -2.93 1.65 32.52
C ALA A 32 -1.56 1.86 33.17
N ASN A 33 -0.62 0.90 33.04
CA ASN A 33 0.85 1.08 33.12
C ASN A 33 1.64 -0.23 33.37
N GLU A 34 1.30 -1.36 32.75
CA GLU A 34 2.35 -2.38 32.55
C GLU A 34 3.18 -1.95 31.35
N SER A 35 4.35 -1.39 31.67
CA SER A 35 5.18 -0.58 30.77
C SER A 35 5.48 -1.32 29.46
N VAL A 36 5.12 -0.68 28.35
CA VAL A 36 5.54 -1.05 26.99
C VAL A 36 7.04 -0.81 26.82
N GLN A 37 7.62 0.15 27.56
CA GLN A 37 9.02 0.61 27.51
C GLN A 37 10.14 -0.48 27.53
N PRO A 38 10.14 -1.53 28.36
CA PRO A 38 11.23 -2.50 28.43
C PRO A 38 11.29 -3.43 27.21
N ILE A 39 10.22 -3.55 26.42
CA ILE A 39 10.22 -4.28 25.15
C ILE A 39 11.07 -3.52 24.09
N PHE A 40 11.19 -2.19 24.22
CA PHE A 40 11.80 -1.29 23.24
C PHE A 40 13.25 -0.91 23.56
N GLU A 41 13.66 -0.91 24.84
CA GLU A 41 15.10 -0.81 25.17
C GLU A 41 15.92 -1.92 24.52
N THR A 42 15.30 -3.08 24.22
CA THR A 42 15.98 -4.14 23.47
C THR A 42 15.98 -3.90 21.95
N ALA A 43 15.12 -3.03 21.38
CA ALA A 43 15.01 -2.75 19.93
C ALA A 43 16.28 -2.11 19.35
N THR A 44 17.08 -1.50 20.22
CA THR A 44 18.40 -0.91 19.96
C THR A 44 19.44 -1.80 19.27
N ILE A 45 19.18 -3.11 19.06
CA ILE A 45 20.16 -4.04 18.46
C ILE A 45 19.73 -4.56 17.06
N VAL A 46 18.54 -4.26 16.56
CA VAL A 46 18.03 -4.99 15.37
C VAL A 46 17.80 -4.08 14.16
N ASP A 47 18.70 -4.32 13.20
CA ASP A 47 18.73 -3.95 11.78
C ASP A 47 19.72 -2.84 11.40
N GLN A 48 20.62 -3.13 10.46
CA GLN A 48 21.75 -2.26 10.07
C GLN A 48 21.32 -0.93 9.44
N ASN A 49 20.03 -0.78 9.15
CA ASN A 49 19.45 0.34 8.44
C ASN A 49 18.60 1.27 9.33
N VAL A 50 18.47 0.99 10.64
CA VAL A 50 17.70 1.83 11.58
C VAL A 50 18.64 2.80 12.31
N THR A 51 18.38 4.10 12.19
CA THR A 51 19.18 5.15 12.84
C THR A 51 18.60 5.55 14.19
N ALA A 52 19.40 6.28 14.99
CA ALA A 52 18.92 6.83 16.27
C ALA A 52 17.78 7.85 16.09
N GLU A 53 17.74 8.55 14.95
CA GLU A 53 16.64 9.47 14.64
C GLU A 53 15.37 8.68 14.30
N ASP A 54 15.48 7.53 13.61
CA ASP A 54 14.32 6.68 13.31
C ASP A 54 13.67 6.13 14.59
N LEU A 55 14.49 5.73 15.56
CA LEU A 55 14.02 5.28 16.88
C LEU A 55 13.33 6.41 17.65
N LYS A 56 13.86 7.63 17.56
CA LYS A 56 13.25 8.80 18.19
C LYS A 56 11.89 9.13 17.57
N VAL A 57 11.78 9.06 16.24
CA VAL A 57 10.50 9.26 15.53
C VAL A 57 9.50 8.16 15.90
N MET A 58 9.95 6.92 16.02
CA MET A 58 9.14 5.81 16.51
C MET A 58 8.63 6.06 17.94
N ASP A 59 9.48 6.51 18.86
CA ASP A 59 9.07 6.88 20.22
C ASP A 59 8.07 8.03 20.23
N GLU A 60 8.28 9.07 19.41
CA GLU A 60 7.34 10.19 19.26
C GLU A 60 5.95 9.71 18.83
N LEU A 61 5.86 8.72 17.94
CA LEU A 61 4.60 8.14 17.46
C LEU A 61 3.93 7.25 18.50
N LEU A 62 4.70 6.49 19.27
CA LEU A 62 4.18 5.63 20.34
C LEU A 62 3.65 6.42 21.54
N LEU A 63 4.15 7.65 21.74
CA LEU A 63 3.71 8.54 22.82
C LEU A 63 2.45 9.34 22.49
N CYS A 64 1.91 9.23 21.27
CA CYS A 64 0.63 9.83 20.92
C CYS A 64 -0.49 9.25 21.79
N LYS A 65 -1.31 10.13 22.36
CA LYS A 65 -2.37 9.77 23.32
C LYS A 65 -3.69 9.42 22.65
N SER A 66 -3.79 9.65 21.35
CA SER A 66 -4.97 9.38 20.55
C SER A 66 -4.62 9.06 19.10
N SER A 67 -5.54 8.41 18.40
CA SER A 67 -5.43 8.14 16.96
C SER A 67 -5.39 9.43 16.13
N THR A 68 -6.14 10.47 16.53
CA THR A 68 -6.12 11.77 15.86
C THR A 68 -4.75 12.43 15.95
N GLU A 69 -4.17 12.48 17.15
CA GLU A 69 -2.82 13.03 17.37
C GLU A 69 -1.77 12.27 16.54
N MET A 70 -1.90 10.94 16.45
CA MET A 70 -1.01 10.11 15.66
C MET A 70 -1.13 10.38 14.15
N VAL A 71 -2.35 10.50 13.61
CA VAL A 71 -2.55 10.81 12.19
C VAL A 71 -1.95 12.17 11.84
N GLU A 72 -2.20 13.20 12.66
CA GLU A 72 -1.63 14.53 12.49
C GLU A 72 -0.10 14.50 12.55
N LYS A 73 0.46 13.75 13.51
CA LYS A 73 1.90 13.61 13.69
C LYS A 73 2.55 12.89 12.51
N VAL A 74 1.93 11.83 11.97
CA VAL A 74 2.41 11.13 10.78
C VAL A 74 2.41 12.03 9.56
N GLN A 75 1.36 12.83 9.36
CA GLN A 75 1.32 13.81 8.26
C GLN A 75 2.41 14.87 8.38
N LEU A 76 2.66 15.36 9.61
CA LEU A 76 3.74 16.31 9.87
C LEU A 76 5.12 15.69 9.59
N LEU A 77 5.37 14.47 10.07
CA LEU A 77 6.63 13.76 9.83
C LEU A 77 6.86 13.45 8.35
N LEU A 78 5.79 13.19 7.58
CA LEU A 78 5.85 13.05 6.13
C LEU A 78 6.26 14.35 5.45
N GLY A 79 5.64 15.48 5.83
CA GLY A 79 5.98 16.79 5.29
C GLY A 79 7.40 17.26 5.65
N GLU A 80 7.94 16.77 6.77
CA GLU A 80 9.32 17.01 7.20
C GLU A 80 10.33 16.00 6.64
N GLU A 81 9.91 15.02 5.83
CA GLU A 81 10.74 13.90 5.33
C GLU A 81 11.39 13.06 6.46
N ARG A 82 10.82 13.10 7.67
CA ARG A 82 11.32 12.38 8.87
C ARG A 82 10.63 11.05 9.10
N LEU A 83 9.49 10.79 8.46
CA LEU A 83 8.95 9.43 8.37
C LEU A 83 9.71 8.67 7.28
N THR A 84 10.78 7.97 7.66
CA THR A 84 11.66 7.24 6.74
C THR A 84 11.31 5.76 6.68
N LYS A 85 11.91 5.03 5.74
CA LYS A 85 11.88 3.56 5.75
C LYS A 85 12.46 2.96 7.03
N GLY A 86 13.48 3.59 7.63
CA GLY A 86 14.08 3.14 8.89
C GLY A 86 13.07 3.15 10.04
N VAL A 87 12.15 4.12 10.07
CA VAL A 87 11.05 4.16 11.05
C VAL A 87 10.11 2.96 10.86
N LEU A 88 9.76 2.62 9.61
CA LEU A 88 8.90 1.47 9.30
C LEU A 88 9.56 0.15 9.67
N ASP A 89 10.86 0.02 9.39
CA ASP A 89 11.66 -1.15 9.72
C ASP A 89 11.75 -1.32 11.25
N ALA A 90 11.87 -0.22 12.01
CA ALA A 90 11.87 -0.24 13.47
C ALA A 90 10.53 -0.73 14.07
N PHE A 91 9.39 -0.26 13.55
CA PHE A 91 8.06 -0.76 13.96
C PHE A 91 7.87 -2.24 13.59
N SER A 92 8.33 -2.66 12.41
CA SER A 92 8.26 -4.05 11.96
C SER A 92 9.12 -4.98 12.83
N ALA A 93 10.32 -4.53 13.21
CA ALA A 93 11.19 -5.25 14.14
C ALA A 93 10.55 -5.40 15.52
N ALA A 94 9.91 -4.34 16.04
CA ALA A 94 9.18 -4.40 17.31
C ALA A 94 8.01 -5.40 17.25
N LEU A 95 7.25 -5.40 16.16
CA LEU A 95 6.17 -6.36 15.93
C LEU A 95 6.68 -7.81 15.91
N ASN A 96 7.74 -8.09 15.16
CA ASN A 96 8.30 -9.44 15.06
C ASN A 96 8.77 -9.96 16.42
N ARG A 97 9.39 -9.11 17.22
CA ARG A 97 9.81 -9.48 18.58
C ARG A 97 8.65 -9.67 19.54
N ALA A 98 7.59 -8.86 19.43
CA ALA A 98 6.38 -9.06 20.22
C ALA A 98 5.75 -10.43 19.91
N LYS A 99 5.77 -10.84 18.63
CA LYS A 99 5.35 -12.19 18.21
C LYS A 99 6.27 -13.29 18.76
N GLU A 100 7.58 -13.13 18.65
CA GLU A 100 8.57 -14.10 19.18
C GLU A 100 8.46 -14.29 20.69
N ARG A 101 8.17 -13.21 21.43
CA ARG A 101 7.97 -13.22 22.89
C ARG A 101 6.59 -13.69 23.31
N ASN A 102 5.68 -13.96 22.37
CA ASN A 102 4.26 -14.26 22.64
C ASN A 102 3.62 -13.21 23.56
N GLU A 103 3.88 -11.93 23.27
CA GLU A 103 3.23 -10.81 23.96
C GLU A 103 1.70 -10.88 23.78
N GLY A 104 0.97 -10.17 24.64
CA GLY A 104 -0.49 -10.20 24.63
C GLY A 104 -1.08 -9.91 23.23
N PRO A 105 -2.17 -10.60 22.83
CA PRO A 105 -2.75 -10.47 21.50
C PRO A 105 -3.17 -9.03 21.15
N GLY A 106 -3.55 -8.23 22.14
CA GLY A 106 -3.85 -6.81 21.95
C GLY A 106 -2.62 -5.96 21.59
N VAL A 107 -1.43 -6.30 22.10
CA VAL A 107 -0.17 -5.62 21.77
C VAL A 107 0.25 -5.93 20.34
N ILE A 108 0.17 -7.21 19.96
CA ILE A 108 0.48 -7.66 18.60
C ILE A 108 -0.47 -7.00 17.59
N ALA A 109 -1.79 -7.05 17.84
CA ALA A 109 -2.77 -6.44 16.94
C ALA A 109 -2.58 -4.92 16.78
N SER A 110 -2.24 -4.23 17.87
CA SER A 110 -1.97 -2.78 17.83
C SER A 110 -0.72 -2.45 17.00
N LEU A 111 0.35 -3.22 17.15
CA LEU A 111 1.57 -3.06 16.36
C LEU A 111 1.36 -3.42 14.88
N GLU A 112 0.53 -4.44 14.58
CA GLU A 112 0.15 -4.78 13.20
C GLU A 112 -0.63 -3.64 12.54
N ALA A 113 -1.63 -3.09 13.23
CA ALA A 113 -2.40 -1.95 12.73
C ALA A 113 -1.50 -0.72 12.50
N MET A 114 -0.56 -0.46 13.42
CA MET A 114 0.42 0.62 13.29
C MET A 114 1.30 0.45 12.05
N CYS A 115 1.86 -0.74 11.86
CA CYS A 115 2.71 -1.05 10.72
C CYS A 115 1.94 -0.87 9.40
N GLN A 116 0.68 -1.32 9.34
CA GLN A 116 -0.16 -1.15 8.15
C GLN A 116 -0.45 0.33 7.87
N PHE A 117 -0.80 1.10 8.89
CA PHE A 117 -1.08 2.52 8.76
C PHE A 117 0.15 3.31 8.29
N LEU A 118 1.30 3.13 8.96
CA LEU A 118 2.53 3.83 8.61
C LEU A 118 3.05 3.45 7.23
N ASN A 119 3.00 2.16 6.86
CA ASN A 119 3.37 1.71 5.51
C ASN A 119 2.45 2.34 4.45
N GLY A 120 1.14 2.41 4.70
CA GLY A 120 0.20 3.06 3.81
C GLY A 120 0.50 4.55 3.63
N ALA A 121 0.70 5.27 4.74
CA ALA A 121 1.01 6.70 4.74
C ALA A 121 2.35 7.01 4.05
N TYR A 122 3.40 6.24 4.36
CA TYR A 122 4.71 6.38 3.73
C TYR A 122 4.68 6.07 2.24
N THR A 123 3.99 5.00 1.83
CA THR A 123 3.87 4.62 0.41
C THR A 123 3.07 5.65 -0.38
N GLN A 124 2.03 6.23 0.23
CA GLN A 124 1.24 7.26 -0.42
C GLN A 124 2.03 8.56 -0.61
N ALA A 125 2.79 8.99 0.40
CA ALA A 125 3.59 10.20 0.33
C ALA A 125 4.84 10.06 -0.57
N ASN A 126 5.43 8.86 -0.62
CA ASN A 126 6.58 8.54 -1.47
C ASN A 126 6.17 7.77 -2.72
N LYS A 127 4.93 7.92 -3.16
CA LYS A 127 4.40 7.19 -4.30
C LYS A 127 5.24 7.55 -5.54
N PRO A 128 5.84 6.58 -6.24
CA PRO A 128 6.63 6.87 -7.41
C PRO A 128 5.77 7.61 -8.45
N PRO A 129 6.26 8.70 -9.07
CA PRO A 129 5.49 9.45 -10.07
C PRO A 129 4.94 8.57 -11.20
N ALA A 130 5.67 7.51 -11.56
CA ALA A 130 5.21 6.51 -12.50
C ALA A 130 3.93 5.81 -12.03
N LEU A 131 3.85 5.37 -10.78
CA LEU A 131 2.67 4.71 -10.24
C LEU A 131 1.47 5.66 -10.14
N GLU A 132 1.71 6.94 -9.83
CA GLU A 132 0.67 7.96 -9.83
C GLU A 132 0.10 8.18 -11.24
N LEU A 133 0.96 8.28 -12.24
CA LEU A 133 0.55 8.38 -13.63
C LEU A 133 -0.21 7.13 -14.09
N THR A 134 0.24 5.93 -13.72
CA THR A 134 -0.47 4.68 -14.03
C THR A 134 -1.89 4.67 -13.47
N GLU A 135 -2.08 5.03 -12.20
CA GLU A 135 -3.43 5.09 -11.60
C GLU A 135 -4.33 6.12 -12.29
N LYS A 136 -3.78 7.29 -12.65
CA LYS A 136 -4.53 8.32 -13.37
C LYS A 136 -4.95 7.82 -14.76
N LEU A 137 -4.05 7.15 -15.47
CA LEU A 137 -4.33 6.54 -16.78
C LEU A 137 -5.39 5.46 -16.69
N LEU A 138 -5.34 4.60 -15.67
CA LEU A 138 -6.38 3.60 -15.41
C LEU A 138 -7.75 4.25 -15.18
N SER A 139 -7.82 5.32 -14.38
CA SER A 139 -9.07 6.04 -14.12
C SER A 139 -9.68 6.59 -15.41
N VAL A 140 -8.90 7.32 -16.21
CA VAL A 140 -9.43 7.93 -17.45
C VAL A 140 -9.81 6.87 -18.51
N MET A 141 -9.05 5.77 -18.60
CA MET A 141 -9.37 4.68 -19.52
C MET A 141 -10.63 3.90 -19.11
N THR A 142 -10.92 3.80 -17.81
CA THR A 142 -12.11 3.10 -17.30
C THR A 142 -13.37 3.97 -17.24
N GLU A 143 -13.22 5.28 -17.09
CA GLU A 143 -14.34 6.25 -17.06
C GLU A 143 -14.82 6.66 -18.46
N ALA A 144 -14.01 6.43 -19.49
CA ALA A 144 -14.34 6.78 -20.86
C ALA A 144 -15.56 6.01 -21.39
N THR A 145 -16.37 6.69 -22.21
CA THR A 145 -17.60 6.15 -22.79
C THR A 145 -17.36 5.19 -23.95
N ASP A 146 -16.21 5.30 -24.61
CA ASP A 146 -15.77 4.47 -25.72
C ASP A 146 -14.24 4.45 -25.83
N GLU A 147 -13.72 3.50 -26.63
CA GLU A 147 -12.27 3.27 -26.78
C GLU A 147 -11.50 4.47 -27.36
N MET A 148 -12.13 5.27 -28.22
CA MET A 148 -11.48 6.41 -28.85
C MET A 148 -11.32 7.55 -27.84
N ALA A 149 -12.37 7.87 -27.09
CA ALA A 149 -12.33 8.82 -25.99
C ALA A 149 -11.34 8.39 -24.89
N ALA A 150 -11.24 7.08 -24.61
CA ALA A 150 -10.28 6.53 -23.66
C ALA A 150 -8.83 6.78 -24.11
N CYS A 151 -8.53 6.53 -25.39
CA CYS A 151 -7.21 6.76 -25.96
C CYS A 151 -6.84 8.25 -25.95
N GLU A 152 -7.75 9.13 -26.39
CA GLU A 152 -7.52 10.58 -26.40
C GLU A 152 -7.23 11.12 -24.99
N ALA A 153 -8.09 10.80 -24.01
CA ALA A 153 -7.92 11.24 -22.63
C ALA A 153 -6.61 10.72 -21.98
N ALA A 154 -6.21 9.50 -22.34
CA ALA A 154 -4.96 8.91 -21.88
C ALA A 154 -3.74 9.59 -22.51
N LEU A 155 -3.78 9.92 -23.81
CA LEU A 155 -2.73 10.67 -24.49
C LEU A 155 -2.58 12.09 -23.94
N ASP A 156 -3.69 12.79 -23.67
CA ASP A 156 -3.68 14.11 -23.02
C ASP A 156 -3.10 14.04 -21.60
N THR A 157 -3.41 12.96 -20.87
CA THR A 157 -2.86 12.74 -19.53
C THR A 157 -1.35 12.49 -19.59
N MET A 158 -0.87 11.74 -20.58
CA MET A 158 0.57 11.50 -20.80
C MET A 158 1.30 12.76 -21.23
N SER A 159 0.74 13.53 -22.17
CA SER A 159 1.37 14.77 -22.65
C SER A 159 1.56 15.77 -21.52
N ALA A 160 0.54 15.95 -20.66
CA ALA A 160 0.64 16.80 -19.48
C ALA A 160 1.64 16.28 -18.43
N ALA A 161 1.86 14.97 -18.36
CA ALA A 161 2.79 14.36 -17.40
C ALA A 161 4.25 14.42 -17.86
N PHE A 162 4.50 14.46 -19.17
CA PHE A 162 5.85 14.41 -19.75
C PHE A 162 6.37 15.78 -20.24
N VAL A 163 5.76 16.89 -19.79
CA VAL A 163 6.20 18.25 -20.12
C VAL A 163 7.62 18.52 -19.60
N GLU A 164 8.37 19.34 -20.34
CA GLU A 164 9.74 19.74 -20.00
C GLU A 164 9.84 20.30 -18.57
N GLY A 165 10.75 19.74 -17.76
CA GLY A 165 10.97 20.13 -16.36
C GLY A 165 10.23 19.29 -15.32
N GLN A 166 9.39 18.33 -15.73
CA GLN A 166 8.81 17.32 -14.82
C GLN A 166 9.84 16.22 -14.48
N PRO A 167 9.73 15.57 -13.29
CA PRO A 167 10.68 14.55 -12.84
C PRO A 167 10.54 13.20 -13.57
N LEU A 168 9.48 13.01 -14.37
CA LEU A 168 9.18 11.76 -15.07
C LEU A 168 9.21 11.99 -16.58
N THR A 169 10.06 11.27 -17.29
CA THR A 169 10.06 11.22 -18.77
C THR A 169 9.28 10.01 -19.27
N CYS A 170 8.81 10.05 -20.52
CA CYS A 170 8.10 8.91 -21.12
C CYS A 170 8.95 7.63 -21.11
N GLU A 171 10.24 7.71 -21.46
CA GLU A 171 11.17 6.58 -21.38
C GLU A 171 11.28 6.00 -19.96
N SER A 172 11.45 6.86 -18.95
CA SER A 172 11.56 6.42 -17.56
C SER A 172 10.25 5.81 -17.04
N PHE A 173 9.11 6.28 -17.53
CA PHE A 173 7.80 5.72 -17.24
C PHE A 173 7.63 4.33 -17.85
N ILE A 174 7.99 4.14 -19.12
CA ILE A 174 7.96 2.84 -19.80
C ILE A 174 8.86 1.83 -19.07
N ALA A 175 10.07 2.24 -18.67
CA ALA A 175 10.98 1.40 -17.90
C ALA A 175 10.35 0.99 -16.55
N SER A 176 9.75 1.95 -15.84
CA SER A 176 9.08 1.70 -14.56
C SER A 176 7.89 0.74 -14.71
N LEU A 177 7.06 0.91 -15.74
CA LEU A 177 5.96 -0.01 -16.07
C LEU A 177 6.46 -1.42 -16.36
N SER A 178 7.54 -1.55 -17.13
CA SER A 178 8.15 -2.85 -17.43
C SER A 178 8.61 -3.57 -16.15
N GLU A 179 9.23 -2.86 -15.22
CA GLU A 179 9.59 -3.40 -13.92
C GLU A 179 8.36 -3.80 -13.09
N TYR A 180 7.32 -2.98 -13.06
CA TYR A 180 6.06 -3.31 -12.37
C TYR A 180 5.41 -4.56 -12.94
N MET A 181 5.30 -4.67 -14.27
CA MET A 181 4.76 -5.86 -14.93
C MET A 181 5.58 -7.13 -14.65
N THR A 182 6.91 -6.99 -14.58
CA THR A 182 7.80 -8.10 -14.22
C THR A 182 7.57 -8.55 -12.78
N LYS A 183 7.39 -7.60 -11.85
CA LYS A 183 7.07 -7.89 -10.44
C LYS A 183 5.71 -8.59 -10.33
N VAL A 184 4.67 -8.09 -11.00
CA VAL A 184 3.34 -8.73 -11.02
C VAL A 184 3.43 -10.16 -11.54
N SER A 185 4.13 -10.38 -12.66
CA SER A 185 4.32 -11.71 -13.24
C SER A 185 5.10 -12.66 -12.34
N THR A 186 6.05 -12.14 -11.56
CA THR A 186 6.80 -12.95 -10.58
C THR A 186 5.91 -13.35 -9.41
N GLN A 187 5.16 -12.39 -8.86
CA GLN A 187 4.21 -12.65 -7.78
C GLN A 187 3.10 -13.62 -8.21
N GLU A 188 2.66 -13.60 -9.46
CA GLU A 188 1.71 -14.60 -9.99
C GLU A 188 2.30 -16.02 -9.99
N LYS A 189 3.56 -16.17 -10.39
CA LYS A 189 4.23 -17.48 -10.37
C LYS A 189 4.40 -17.99 -8.94
N GLU A 190 4.79 -17.13 -8.01
CA GLU A 190 4.90 -17.47 -6.59
C GLU A 190 3.55 -17.88 -6.00
N LEU A 191 2.49 -17.16 -6.36
CA LEU A 191 1.13 -17.46 -5.93
C LEU A 191 0.63 -18.81 -6.47
N GLU A 192 0.88 -19.09 -7.75
CA GLU A 192 0.52 -20.38 -8.36
C GLU A 192 1.36 -21.53 -7.79
N ALA A 193 2.63 -21.28 -7.46
CA ALA A 193 3.48 -22.27 -6.78
C ALA A 193 2.94 -22.58 -5.37
N ALA A 194 2.58 -21.55 -4.59
CA ALA A 194 1.97 -21.71 -3.28
C ALA A 194 0.64 -22.47 -3.35
N PHE A 195 -0.17 -22.18 -4.37
CA PHE A 195 -1.41 -22.91 -4.64
C PHE A 195 -1.19 -24.40 -4.87
N ASN A 196 -0.24 -24.74 -5.76
CA ASN A 196 0.03 -26.14 -6.08
C ASN A 196 0.55 -26.91 -4.86
N ILE A 197 1.44 -26.30 -4.07
CA ILE A 197 1.93 -26.89 -2.81
C ILE A 197 0.77 -27.15 -1.84
N GLN A 198 -0.15 -26.22 -1.71
CA GLN A 198 -1.26 -26.31 -0.78
C GLN A 198 -2.36 -27.28 -1.26
N LYS A 199 -2.58 -27.36 -2.57
CA LYS A 199 -3.47 -28.33 -3.21
C LYS A 199 -3.00 -29.76 -3.00
N ASP A 200 -1.68 -29.97 -3.02
CA ASP A 200 -1.04 -31.28 -2.80
C ASP A 200 -0.78 -31.57 -1.31
N SER A 201 -1.25 -30.71 -0.40
CA SER A 201 -1.08 -30.90 1.04
C SER A 201 -2.15 -31.82 1.64
N ASP A 202 -1.84 -32.40 2.82
CA ASP A 202 -2.78 -33.25 3.58
C ASP A 202 -4.01 -32.49 4.12
N SER A 203 -4.03 -31.16 3.98
CA SER A 203 -5.15 -30.29 4.34
C SER A 203 -5.44 -29.32 3.18
N PRO A 204 -6.09 -29.81 2.11
CA PRO A 204 -6.44 -28.98 0.97
C PRO A 204 -7.38 -27.85 1.38
N TRP A 205 -7.35 -26.77 0.61
CA TRP A 205 -8.25 -25.64 0.80
C TRP A 205 -9.72 -26.03 0.68
N ASP A 206 -10.53 -25.38 1.51
CA ASP A 206 -11.99 -25.48 1.38
C ASP A 206 -12.51 -24.70 0.15
N GLU A 207 -13.78 -24.87 -0.19
CA GLU A 207 -14.39 -24.23 -1.35
C GLU A 207 -14.34 -22.70 -1.30
N ASN A 208 -14.40 -22.09 -0.11
CA ASN A 208 -14.33 -20.63 0.02
C ASN A 208 -12.91 -20.12 -0.24
N GLN A 209 -11.90 -20.82 0.26
CA GLN A 209 -10.49 -20.51 0.03
C GLN A 209 -10.11 -20.69 -1.45
N LEU A 210 -10.59 -21.77 -2.09
CA LEU A 210 -10.42 -21.98 -3.53
C LEU A 210 -11.05 -20.85 -4.35
N LYS A 211 -12.28 -20.44 -4.01
CA LYS A 211 -12.95 -19.34 -4.71
C LYS A 211 -12.23 -18.01 -4.52
N GLN A 212 -11.76 -17.70 -3.31
CA GLN A 212 -10.96 -16.49 -3.06
C GLN A 212 -9.68 -16.48 -3.90
N PHE A 213 -9.04 -17.63 -4.07
CA PHE A 213 -7.88 -17.77 -4.94
C PHE A 213 -8.21 -17.54 -6.41
N GLU A 214 -9.29 -18.13 -6.92
CA GLU A 214 -9.76 -17.90 -8.29
C GLU A 214 -10.11 -16.43 -8.54
N ASP A 215 -10.80 -15.79 -7.60
CA ASP A 215 -11.13 -14.35 -7.66
C ASP A 215 -9.86 -13.50 -7.70
N MET A 216 -8.87 -13.80 -6.84
CA MET A 216 -7.57 -13.13 -6.84
C MET A 216 -6.80 -13.34 -8.15
N ARG A 217 -6.84 -14.54 -8.72
CA ARG A 217 -6.22 -14.83 -10.02
C ARG A 217 -6.88 -14.02 -11.14
N ALA A 218 -8.21 -13.97 -11.18
CA ALA A 218 -8.94 -13.18 -12.16
C ALA A 218 -8.64 -11.68 -12.04
N GLN A 219 -8.56 -11.15 -10.81
CA GLN A 219 -8.19 -9.75 -10.56
C GLN A 219 -6.78 -9.44 -11.05
N ARG A 220 -5.82 -10.34 -10.84
CA ARG A 220 -4.42 -10.16 -11.28
C ARG A 220 -4.29 -10.19 -12.79
N THR A 221 -4.97 -11.12 -13.48
CA THR A 221 -5.01 -11.14 -14.94
C THR A 221 -5.57 -9.82 -15.49
N ASN A 222 -6.70 -9.35 -14.94
CA ASN A 222 -7.28 -8.08 -15.37
C ASN A 222 -6.33 -6.90 -15.14
N ALA A 223 -5.70 -6.82 -13.96
CA ALA A 223 -4.71 -5.77 -13.67
C ALA A 223 -3.53 -5.82 -14.65
N LYS A 224 -3.08 -7.01 -15.03
CA LYS A 224 -2.01 -7.19 -16.02
C LYS A 224 -2.44 -6.71 -17.41
N ASP A 225 -3.63 -7.10 -17.88
CA ASP A 225 -4.16 -6.67 -19.17
C ASP A 225 -4.27 -5.13 -19.23
N GLN A 226 -4.71 -4.51 -18.14
CA GLN A 226 -4.77 -3.05 -18.02
C GLN A 226 -3.39 -2.39 -18.07
N LEU A 227 -2.39 -2.96 -17.37
CA LEU A 227 -1.00 -2.48 -17.41
C LEU A 227 -0.38 -2.65 -18.79
N GLU A 228 -0.67 -3.76 -19.48
CA GLU A 228 -0.22 -4.01 -20.86
C GLU A 228 -0.82 -2.99 -21.85
N GLY A 229 -2.11 -2.64 -21.68
CA GLY A 229 -2.76 -1.59 -22.45
C GLY A 229 -2.06 -0.23 -22.28
N ILE A 230 -1.79 0.16 -21.03
CA ILE A 230 -1.07 1.41 -20.73
C ILE A 230 0.36 1.37 -21.29
N PHE A 231 1.06 0.26 -21.15
CA PHE A 231 2.42 0.09 -21.66
C PHE A 231 2.46 0.24 -23.18
N THR A 232 1.54 -0.40 -23.90
CA THR A 232 1.42 -0.31 -25.36
C THR A 232 1.14 1.13 -25.80
N LEU A 233 0.25 1.83 -25.10
CA LEU A 233 -0.08 3.22 -25.37
C LEU A 233 1.13 4.14 -25.14
N ALA A 234 1.87 3.93 -24.05
CA ALA A 234 3.08 4.69 -23.75
C ALA A 234 4.19 4.46 -24.80
N GLN A 235 4.37 3.23 -25.28
CA GLN A 235 5.30 2.93 -26.38
C GLN A 235 4.88 3.63 -27.69
N ALA A 236 3.60 3.61 -28.03
CA ALA A 236 3.09 4.29 -29.21
C ALA A 236 3.28 5.82 -29.10
N TYR A 237 3.09 6.38 -27.90
CA TYR A 237 3.35 7.79 -27.62
C TYR A 237 4.83 8.14 -27.79
N GLN A 238 5.73 7.34 -27.21
CA GLN A 238 7.19 7.52 -27.36
C GLN A 238 7.63 7.44 -28.83
N GLN A 239 7.14 6.44 -29.57
CA GLN A 239 7.44 6.33 -31.00
C GLN A 239 6.91 7.55 -31.77
N GLY A 240 5.72 8.04 -31.40
CA GLY A 240 5.14 9.24 -31.99
C GLY A 240 5.98 10.51 -31.75
N LEU A 241 6.62 10.63 -30.58
CA LEU A 241 7.58 11.69 -30.27
C LEU A 241 8.86 11.56 -31.12
N GLU A 242 9.40 10.35 -31.25
CA GLU A 242 10.63 10.08 -32.02
C GLU A 242 10.46 10.38 -33.52
N ASP A 243 9.32 10.01 -34.09
CA ASP A 243 9.00 10.21 -35.51
C ASP A 243 8.46 11.63 -35.81
N GLY A 244 8.30 12.48 -34.78
CA GLY A 244 7.83 13.86 -34.90
C GLY A 244 6.34 13.99 -35.23
N SER A 245 5.57 12.90 -35.08
CA SER A 245 4.12 12.86 -35.31
C SER A 245 3.31 13.36 -34.12
N ILE A 246 3.92 13.39 -32.93
CA ILE A 246 3.38 13.98 -31.71
C ILE A 246 4.30 15.12 -31.29
N VAL A 247 3.73 16.32 -31.10
CA VAL A 247 4.44 17.45 -30.52
C VAL A 247 3.95 17.60 -29.08
N PRO A 248 4.81 17.44 -28.06
CA PRO A 248 4.42 17.71 -26.68
C PRO A 248 4.03 19.18 -26.56
N GLN A 249 2.83 19.45 -26.04
CA GLN A 249 2.30 20.81 -25.86
C GLN A 249 2.77 21.45 -24.56
#